data_AF-A0A8S2ZSJ4-F1
#
_entry.id   AF-A0A8S2ZSJ4-F1
#
_cell.length_a   1.000
_cell.length_b   1.000
_cell.length_c   1.000
_cell.angle_alpha   90.00
_cell.angle_beta   90.00
_cell.angle_gamma   90.00
#
_symmetry.space_group_name_H-M   'P 1'
#
loop_
_entity.id
_entity.type
_entity.pdbx_description
1 polymer ?
#
loop_
_entity_poly.entity_id
_entity_poly.type
_entity_poly.pdbx_seq_one_letter_code
_entity_poly.pdbx_strand_id
1 'polypeptide(L)'
;MFNNSGKASHVAWNWPFIDIWFYRENSTHIWYDKMGHFIIEKALIFPLVLRPLATKWLPSPQKPYGYFKSMIKDKSKEGDFENYCKARGYNHRKELYYPITGAECKELKPYYPFVERSCSKVLCTEWLKLGNKTLYALQVQK
;
A
#
# COMPACT_ATOMS: atom_id res chain seq x y z
N MET A 1 -6.20 -10.32 19.91
CA MET A 1 -5.80 -11.54 19.19
C MET A 1 -7.05 -12.15 18.59
N PHE A 2 -7.01 -12.54 17.32
CA PHE A 2 -8.19 -12.98 16.55
C PHE A 2 -8.67 -14.36 17.03
N ASN A 3 -9.46 -14.41 18.10
CA ASN A 3 -10.18 -15.62 18.49
C ASN A 3 -11.46 -15.75 17.65
N ASN A 4 -11.77 -16.97 17.19
CA ASN A 4 -12.90 -17.30 16.30
C ASN A 4 -12.83 -16.77 14.85
N SER A 5 -11.65 -16.81 14.22
CA SER A 5 -11.56 -16.65 12.76
C SER A 5 -12.11 -17.90 12.05
N GLY A 6 -13.22 -17.75 11.34
CA GLY A 6 -13.76 -18.82 10.50
C GLY A 6 -12.76 -19.25 9.43
N LYS A 7 -12.80 -20.53 9.02
CA LYS A 7 -11.97 -21.04 7.92
C LYS A 7 -12.20 -20.20 6.67
N ALA A 8 -11.13 -19.74 6.05
CA ALA A 8 -11.20 -19.08 4.75
C ALA A 8 -11.44 -20.16 3.69
N SER A 9 -12.70 -20.58 3.50
CA SER A 9 -13.06 -21.50 2.42
C SER A 9 -12.26 -22.83 2.42
N HIS A 10 -11.44 -23.09 1.40
CA HIS A 10 -10.78 -24.36 1.05
C HIS A 10 -9.26 -24.38 1.30
N VAL A 11 -8.68 -23.33 1.89
CA VAL A 11 -7.23 -23.23 2.13
C VAL A 11 -6.87 -23.56 3.59
N ALA A 12 -5.58 -23.76 3.86
CA ALA A 12 -5.08 -24.21 5.16
C ALA A 12 -5.02 -23.11 6.24
N TRP A 13 -5.21 -21.83 5.87
CA TRP A 13 -5.15 -20.69 6.78
C TRP A 13 -6.54 -20.13 7.10
N ASN A 14 -6.65 -19.47 8.26
CA ASN A 14 -7.86 -18.80 8.70
C ASN A 14 -7.74 -17.28 8.48
N TRP A 15 -8.85 -16.63 8.13
CA TRP A 15 -8.89 -15.17 7.99
C TRP A 15 -9.26 -14.48 9.31
N PRO A 16 -8.53 -13.44 9.76
CA PRO A 16 -7.46 -12.75 9.05
C PRO A 16 -6.09 -13.40 9.27
N PHE A 17 -5.22 -13.30 8.26
CA PHE A 17 -3.81 -13.73 8.28
C PHE A 17 -2.91 -12.62 7.71
N ILE A 18 -1.60 -12.81 7.80
CA ILE A 18 -0.58 -11.91 7.27
C ILE A 18 0.31 -12.70 6.32
N ASP A 19 0.43 -12.23 5.08
CA ASP A 19 1.43 -12.74 4.14
C ASP A 19 2.78 -12.06 4.36
N ILE A 20 3.84 -12.87 4.46
CA ILE A 20 5.22 -12.39 4.60
C ILE A 20 6.00 -12.81 3.36
N TRP A 21 6.54 -11.83 2.65
CA TRP A 21 7.31 -12.04 1.44
C TRP A 21 8.79 -11.80 1.72
N PHE A 22 9.61 -12.84 1.53
CA PHE A 22 11.06 -12.69 1.56
C PHE A 22 11.54 -12.08 0.23
N TYR A 23 12.60 -11.29 0.29
CA TYR A 23 13.21 -10.67 -0.88
C TYR A 23 14.70 -10.99 -0.97
N ARG A 24 15.23 -10.90 -2.18
CA ARG A 24 16.67 -10.85 -2.47
C ARG A 24 17.03 -9.42 -2.84
N GLU A 25 18.32 -9.11 -2.74
CA GLU A 25 18.81 -7.77 -3.01
C GLU A 25 20.20 -7.76 -3.62
N ASN A 26 20.51 -6.64 -4.28
CA ASN A 26 21.87 -6.23 -4.62
C ASN A 26 22.16 -4.84 -4.01
N SER A 27 23.19 -4.14 -4.47
CA SER A 27 23.55 -2.81 -3.93
C SER A 27 22.45 -1.76 -4.09
N THR A 28 21.58 -1.87 -5.10
CA THR A 28 20.65 -0.80 -5.49
C THR A 28 19.18 -1.22 -5.51
N HIS A 29 18.87 -2.51 -5.58
CA HIS A 29 17.51 -3.02 -5.79
C HIS A 29 17.16 -4.20 -4.87
N ILE A 30 15.85 -4.42 -4.72
CA ILE A 30 15.26 -5.61 -4.12
C ILE A 30 14.28 -6.28 -5.09
N TRP A 31 14.05 -7.58 -4.96
CA TRP A 31 13.06 -8.35 -5.73
C TRP A 31 12.62 -9.60 -4.95
N TYR A 32 11.38 -10.05 -5.12
CA TYR A 32 10.81 -11.13 -4.29
C TYR A 32 10.74 -12.51 -4.97
N ASP A 33 10.93 -12.63 -6.28
CA ASP A 33 10.91 -13.92 -6.98
C ASP A 33 12.20 -14.23 -7.74
N LYS A 34 12.40 -15.50 -8.13
CA LYS A 34 13.59 -15.92 -8.89
C LYS A 34 13.62 -15.35 -10.32
N MET A 35 12.50 -14.85 -10.82
CA MET A 35 12.33 -14.40 -12.21
C MET A 35 12.55 -12.89 -12.36
N GLY A 36 12.88 -12.16 -11.28
CA GLY A 36 13.10 -10.72 -11.32
C GLY A 36 11.81 -9.96 -11.63
N HIS A 37 10.66 -10.53 -11.35
CA HIS A 37 9.41 -9.79 -11.41
C HIS A 37 9.36 -8.84 -10.21
N PHE A 38 9.08 -7.57 -10.48
CA PHE A 38 9.01 -6.49 -9.47
C PHE A 38 10.37 -6.19 -8.82
N ILE A 39 11.28 -5.68 -9.64
CA ILE A 39 12.54 -5.09 -9.21
C ILE A 39 12.25 -3.67 -8.71
N ILE A 40 12.61 -3.38 -7.47
CA ILE A 40 12.31 -2.11 -6.81
C ILE A 40 13.61 -1.48 -6.36
N GLU A 41 13.80 -0.20 -6.68
CA GLU A 41 14.93 0.57 -6.18
C GLU A 41 14.89 0.70 -4.66
N LYS A 42 15.99 0.39 -3.99
CA LYS A 42 16.13 0.52 -2.54
C LYS A 42 15.87 1.95 -2.06
N ALA A 43 16.22 2.96 -2.86
CA ALA A 43 15.99 4.37 -2.55
C ALA A 43 14.49 4.75 -2.44
N LEU A 44 13.58 3.91 -2.93
CA LEU A 44 12.14 4.10 -2.73
C LEU A 44 11.66 3.58 -1.36
N ILE A 45 12.44 2.68 -0.75
CA ILE A 45 12.07 1.95 0.47
C ILE A 45 12.86 2.47 1.67
N PHE A 46 14.17 2.60 1.53
CA PHE A 46 15.08 2.91 2.62
C PHE A 46 15.54 4.38 2.62
N PRO A 47 15.80 4.96 3.81
CA PRO A 47 15.55 4.40 5.13
C PRO A 47 14.04 4.25 5.42
N LEU A 48 13.66 3.27 6.23
CA LEU A 48 12.27 3.07 6.61
C LEU A 48 11.80 4.26 7.47
N VAL A 49 10.54 4.66 7.27
CA VAL A 49 9.90 5.73 8.04
C VAL A 49 8.63 5.19 8.67
N LEU A 50 8.40 5.52 9.94
CA LEU A 50 7.20 5.12 10.66
C LEU A 50 5.97 5.81 10.07
N ARG A 51 4.96 5.03 9.71
CA ARG A 51 3.66 5.53 9.25
C ARG A 51 2.50 4.86 9.99
N PRO A 52 1.37 5.55 10.16
CA PRO A 52 0.22 5.01 10.87
C PRO A 52 -0.49 3.93 10.05
N LEU A 53 -0.73 2.79 10.67
CA LEU A 53 -1.68 1.77 10.25
C LEU A 53 -2.67 1.54 11.40
N ALA A 54 -3.88 2.07 11.25
CA ALA A 54 -4.88 2.17 12.32
C ALA A 54 -4.30 2.87 13.58
N THR A 55 -4.13 2.14 14.68
CA THR A 55 -3.61 2.65 15.96
C THR A 55 -2.12 2.37 16.18
N LYS A 56 -1.44 1.79 15.18
CA LYS A 56 -0.02 1.42 15.27
C LYS A 56 0.82 2.24 14.31
N TRP A 57 2.07 2.50 14.68
CA TRP A 57 3.07 3.10 13.82
C TRP A 57 4.04 2.02 13.40
N LEU A 58 4.13 1.77 12.10
CA LEU A 58 4.92 0.66 11.55
C LEU A 58 5.96 1.16 10.55
N PRO A 59 7.11 0.48 10.43
CA PRO A 59 8.09 0.79 9.39
C PRO A 59 7.47 0.66 8.00
N SER A 60 7.63 1.69 7.17
CA SER A 60 7.07 1.79 5.84
C SER A 60 8.10 2.37 4.87
N PRO A 61 8.01 2.08 3.55
CA PRO A 61 8.89 2.67 2.53
C PRO A 61 9.02 4.18 2.65
N GLN A 62 10.22 4.75 2.50
CA GLN A 62 10.45 6.20 2.55
C GLN A 62 9.56 6.95 1.54
N LYS A 63 9.47 6.42 0.31
CA LYS A 63 8.77 7.03 -0.83
C LYS A 63 7.61 6.13 -1.28
N PRO A 64 6.52 6.04 -0.50
CA PRO A 64 5.46 5.06 -0.73
C PRO A 64 4.78 5.25 -2.09
N TYR A 65 4.60 6.49 -2.55
CA TYR A 65 4.03 6.77 -3.88
C TYR A 65 4.91 6.21 -5.01
N GLY A 66 6.22 6.45 -4.95
CA GLY A 66 7.17 5.91 -5.92
C GLY A 66 7.24 4.39 -5.88
N TYR A 67 7.24 3.81 -4.67
CA TYR A 67 7.14 2.37 -4.47
C TYR A 67 5.89 1.79 -5.14
N PHE A 68 4.70 2.32 -4.87
CA PHE A 68 3.46 1.83 -5.49
C PHE A 68 3.51 1.95 -7.02
N LYS A 69 4.00 3.08 -7.53
CA LYS A 69 4.18 3.31 -8.98
C LYS A 69 5.09 2.26 -9.62
N SER A 70 6.19 1.88 -8.96
CA SER A 70 7.11 0.85 -9.47
C SER A 70 6.48 -0.55 -9.56
N MET A 71 5.42 -0.81 -8.78
CA MET A 71 4.75 -2.11 -8.73
C MET A 71 3.71 -2.32 -9.83
N ILE A 72 3.43 -1.29 -10.66
CA ILE A 72 2.46 -1.40 -11.75
C ILE A 72 3.19 -1.74 -13.04
N LYS A 73 3.07 -3.00 -13.46
CA LYS A 73 3.72 -3.52 -14.67
C LYS A 73 3.10 -3.02 -15.98
N ASP A 74 1.80 -2.77 -15.98
CA ASP A 74 1.05 -2.36 -17.16
C ASP A 74 0.78 -0.86 -17.10
N LYS A 75 1.57 -0.08 -17.86
CA LYS A 75 1.43 1.38 -17.94
C LYS A 75 0.10 1.82 -18.56
N SER A 76 -0.57 0.98 -19.35
CA SER A 76 -1.93 1.28 -19.84
C SER A 76 -2.99 1.14 -18.73
N LYS A 77 -2.63 0.45 -17.64
CA LYS A 77 -3.39 0.37 -16.38
C LYS A 77 -2.81 1.27 -15.28
N GLU A 78 -1.92 2.20 -15.63
CA GLU A 78 -1.56 3.35 -14.80
C GLU A 78 -2.81 4.23 -14.66
N GLY A 79 -3.79 3.73 -13.90
CA GLY A 79 -4.85 4.55 -13.39
C GLY A 79 -4.21 5.60 -12.51
N ASP A 80 -4.75 6.80 -12.54
CA ASP A 80 -4.37 7.82 -11.60
C ASP A 80 -4.67 7.30 -10.17
N PHE A 81 -3.66 6.82 -9.45
CA PHE A 81 -3.85 6.26 -8.10
C PHE A 81 -4.35 7.30 -7.09
N GLU A 82 -4.20 8.58 -7.43
CA GLU A 82 -4.67 9.68 -6.61
C GLU A 82 -6.15 9.99 -6.92
N ASN A 83 -6.59 9.79 -8.17
CA ASN A 83 -7.95 10.14 -8.60
C ASN A 83 -8.90 8.94 -8.75
N TYR A 84 -8.42 7.74 -9.06
CA TYR A 84 -9.23 6.55 -9.31
C TYR A 84 -8.80 5.35 -8.46
N CYS A 85 -9.69 4.92 -7.57
CA CYS A 85 -9.45 3.89 -6.58
C CYS A 85 -9.97 2.54 -7.09
N LYS A 86 -9.09 1.54 -7.14
CA LYS A 86 -9.40 0.20 -7.66
C LYS A 86 -9.35 -0.86 -6.55
N ALA A 87 -10.42 -1.63 -6.42
CA ALA A 87 -10.41 -2.85 -5.63
C ALA A 87 -9.73 -3.97 -6.44
N ARG A 88 -8.77 -4.67 -5.82
CA ARG A 88 -8.22 -5.90 -6.42
C ARG A 88 -9.31 -6.98 -6.43
N GLY A 89 -9.35 -7.79 -7.48
CA GLY A 89 -10.39 -8.80 -7.64
C GLY A 89 -10.30 -9.95 -6.63
N TYR A 90 -9.15 -10.18 -6.01
CA TYR A 90 -9.01 -11.30 -5.07
C TYR A 90 -9.52 -10.94 -3.67
N ASN A 91 -10.48 -11.72 -3.16
CA ASN A 91 -11.04 -11.58 -1.82
C ASN A 91 -10.43 -12.62 -0.88
N HIS A 92 -9.44 -12.22 -0.08
CA HIS A 92 -8.74 -13.08 0.88
C HIS A 92 -9.62 -13.62 2.01
N ARG A 93 -10.76 -13.00 2.32
CA ARG A 93 -11.68 -13.54 3.34
C ARG A 93 -12.38 -14.80 2.84
N LYS A 94 -12.68 -14.86 1.54
CA LYS A 94 -13.40 -15.97 0.89
C LYS A 94 -12.51 -16.85 0.03
N GLU A 95 -11.27 -16.43 -0.23
CA GLU A 95 -10.31 -17.09 -1.14
C GLU A 95 -10.90 -17.26 -2.55
N LEU A 96 -11.56 -16.21 -3.05
CA LEU A 96 -12.24 -16.21 -4.35
C LEU A 96 -11.95 -14.93 -5.13
N TYR A 97 -11.95 -15.05 -6.46
CA TYR A 97 -11.89 -13.91 -7.37
C TYR A 97 -13.29 -13.32 -7.60
N TYR A 98 -13.36 -12.01 -7.51
CA TYR A 98 -14.47 -11.16 -7.87
C TYR A 98 -14.06 -10.23 -9.03
N PRO A 99 -15.04 -9.69 -9.78
CA PRO A 99 -14.76 -8.64 -10.75
C PRO A 99 -14.01 -7.47 -10.12
N ILE A 100 -13.01 -6.96 -10.84
CA ILE A 100 -12.33 -5.72 -10.45
C ILE A 100 -13.34 -4.59 -10.53
N THR A 101 -13.48 -3.84 -9.45
CA THR A 101 -14.34 -2.66 -9.36
C THR A 101 -13.49 -1.44 -9.01
N GLY A 102 -14.00 -0.25 -9.31
CA GLY A 102 -13.35 0.98 -8.95
C GLY A 102 -14.32 2.15 -8.93
N ALA A 103 -13.89 3.23 -8.32
CA ALA A 103 -14.62 4.47 -8.19
C ALA A 103 -13.64 5.65 -8.16
N GLU A 104 -14.15 6.85 -8.39
CA GLU A 104 -13.38 8.07 -8.17
C GLU A 104 -12.98 8.14 -6.68
N CYS A 105 -11.68 8.31 -6.39
CA CYS A 105 -11.20 8.35 -5.02
C CYS A 105 -11.86 9.47 -4.19
N LYS A 106 -12.26 10.57 -4.84
CA LYS A 106 -12.99 11.68 -4.20
C LYS A 106 -14.31 11.22 -3.56
N GLU A 107 -14.98 10.23 -4.13
CA GLU A 107 -16.24 9.68 -3.60
C GLU A 107 -16.01 8.84 -2.35
N LEU A 108 -14.78 8.34 -2.17
CA LEU A 108 -14.38 7.51 -1.02
C LEU A 108 -13.77 8.33 0.12
N LYS A 109 -13.27 9.55 -0.13
CA LYS A 109 -12.66 10.44 0.87
C LYS A 109 -13.52 10.71 2.13
N PRO A 110 -14.87 10.78 2.06
CA PRO A 110 -15.70 10.93 3.25
C PRO A 110 -15.70 9.70 4.18
N TYR A 111 -15.41 8.52 3.64
CA TYR A 111 -15.56 7.24 4.34
C TYR A 111 -14.24 6.59 4.73
N TYR A 112 -13.18 6.84 3.96
CA TYR A 112 -11.87 6.23 4.16
C TYR A 112 -10.79 7.29 4.35
N PRO A 113 -9.75 7.03 5.16
CA PRO A 113 -8.62 7.92 5.26
C PRO A 113 -7.78 7.94 3.99
N PHE A 114 -7.46 9.13 3.47
CA PHE A 114 -6.58 9.36 2.33
C PHE A 114 -5.34 10.15 2.74
N VAL A 115 -4.23 9.88 2.05
CA VAL A 115 -3.00 10.65 2.21
C VAL A 115 -3.04 11.84 1.26
N GLU A 116 -2.93 13.04 1.82
CA GLU A 116 -2.67 14.26 1.05
C GLU A 116 -1.20 14.66 1.24
N ARG A 117 -0.56 15.14 0.18
CA ARG A 117 0.86 15.47 0.19
C ARG A 117 1.10 16.87 -0.33
N SER A 118 2.00 17.59 0.34
CA SER A 118 2.57 18.83 -0.17
C SER A 118 4.09 18.72 -0.07
N CYS A 119 4.74 18.66 -1.23
CA CYS A 119 6.18 18.48 -1.30
C CYS A 119 6.87 19.71 -1.91
N SER A 120 7.95 20.14 -1.28
CA SER A 120 8.98 21.00 -1.86
C SER A 120 10.10 20.16 -2.48
N LYS A 121 11.21 20.79 -2.85
CA LYS A 121 12.41 20.08 -3.33
C LYS A 121 13.10 19.25 -2.25
N VAL A 122 12.92 19.60 -0.98
CA VAL A 122 13.70 19.04 0.14
C VAL A 122 12.81 18.29 1.14
N LEU A 123 11.58 18.76 1.32
CA LEU A 123 10.67 18.25 2.35
C LEU A 123 9.33 17.89 1.72
N CYS A 124 8.74 16.79 2.14
CA CYS A 124 7.34 16.50 1.88
C CYS A 124 6.57 16.36 3.19
N THR A 125 5.46 17.07 3.29
CA THR A 125 4.50 16.88 4.37
C THR A 125 3.37 15.99 3.88
N GLU A 126 3.10 14.92 4.61
CA GLU A 126 2.02 13.96 4.37
C GLU A 126 0.98 14.10 5.49
N TRP A 127 -0.31 14.23 5.11
CA TRP A 127 -1.44 14.23 6.04
C TRP A 127 -2.33 13.03 5.77
N LEU A 128 -2.60 12.21 6.77
CA LEU A 128 -3.67 11.23 6.69
C LEU A 128 -4.98 11.90 7.12
N LYS A 129 -5.92 12.06 6.20
CA LYS A 129 -7.19 12.75 6.43
C LYS A 129 -8.39 11.85 6.20
N LEU A 130 -9.40 11.97 7.05
CA LEU A 130 -10.74 11.40 6.85
C LEU A 130 -11.73 12.55 6.65
N GLY A 131 -12.23 12.71 5.42
CA GLY A 131 -12.89 13.94 5.00
C GLY A 131 -11.98 15.16 5.24
N ASN A 132 -12.47 16.12 6.03
CA ASN A 132 -11.70 17.33 6.39
C ASN A 132 -10.87 17.17 7.67
N LYS A 133 -11.00 16.05 8.40
CA LYS A 133 -10.29 15.82 9.65
C LYS A 133 -8.91 15.24 9.39
N THR A 134 -7.87 15.92 9.86
CA THR A 134 -6.51 15.36 9.90
C THR A 134 -6.42 14.37 11.07
N LEU A 135 -6.07 13.12 10.76
CA LEU A 135 -5.82 12.07 11.74
C LEU A 135 -4.36 12.08 12.19
N TYR A 136 -3.44 12.18 11.22
CA TYR A 136 -2.00 12.22 11.45
C TYR A 136 -1.33 13.14 10.44
N ALA A 137 -0.18 13.70 10.82
CA ALA A 137 0.70 14.45 9.94
C ALA A 137 2.14 13.97 10.13
N LEU A 138 2.89 13.90 9.04
CA LEU A 138 4.28 13.49 9.03
C LEU A 138 5.08 14.36 8.07
N GLN A 139 6.31 14.69 8.42
CA GLN A 139 7.27 15.32 7.52
C GLN A 139 8.38 14.34 7.17
N VAL A 140 8.66 14.20 5.88
CA VAL A 140 9.73 13.34 5.35
C VAL A 140 10.64 14.14 4.43
N GLN A 141 11.94 13.83 4.47
CA GLN A 141 12.88 14.37 3.49
C GLN A 141 12.66 13.70 2.13
N LYS A 142 12.79 14.46 1.05
CA LYS A 142 12.55 14.00 -0.33
C LYS A 142 13.81 13.43 -0.98
#